data_AF-A0A9X4KKR1-F1
#
_entry.id   AF-A0A9X4KKR1-F1
#
_cell.length_a   1.000
_cell.length_b   1.000
_cell.length_c   1.000
_cell.angle_alpha   90.00
_cell.angle_beta   90.00
_cell.angle_gamma   90.00
#
_symmetry.space_group_name_H-M   'P 1'
#
loop_
_entity.id
_entity.type
_entity.pdbx_description
1 polymer ?
#
loop_
_entity_poly.entity_id
_entity_poly.type
_entity_poly.pdbx_seq_one_letter_code
_entity_poly.pdbx_strand_id
1 'polypeptide(L)'
;MDTGIIGAEDSIVPEIEYYMRRYFSMGDLFAVKLPEMEDAVLGKLQEQYAGSPIDLYYVNQAERIWHRVWSLRGEREKALRYFYSTMAFSTTLDTLHVHERYCPQLPWLSPWQPNGSGNGRVMEMILNSLYMLEDRTMKLLPCAPAEWLDPGKRIEVNRVATYLGELSFKVIRSSLDTMQVEAQLPDGIQAIDVTIVLKNGYAIRKVHMLYGEDHIRDGQDPEWKGTISGDKLHFPNPKRELKMRLQLSAEEGMA
;
A
#
# COMPACT_ATOMS: atom_id res chain seq x y z
N MET A 1 14.33 3.38 9.52
CA MET A 1 14.47 2.63 10.78
C MET A 1 14.36 1.16 10.41
N ASP A 2 15.50 0.48 10.33
CA ASP A 2 15.58 -0.95 10.06
C ASP A 2 15.09 -1.70 11.30
N THR A 3 13.96 -2.39 11.18
CA THR A 3 13.27 -3.01 12.32
C THR A 3 13.74 -4.44 12.59
N GLY A 4 14.72 -4.94 11.83
CA GLY A 4 15.47 -6.16 12.16
C GLY A 4 14.65 -7.46 12.16
N ILE A 5 13.51 -7.51 11.47
CA ILE A 5 12.70 -8.74 11.41
C ILE A 5 12.89 -9.46 10.06
N ILE A 6 12.71 -8.80 8.91
CA ILE A 6 13.06 -9.32 7.57
C ILE A 6 13.19 -8.12 6.59
N GLY A 7 14.31 -7.99 5.88
CA GLY A 7 14.49 -7.04 4.78
C GLY A 7 13.77 -7.49 3.50
N ALA A 8 13.31 -6.56 2.67
CA ALA A 8 12.59 -6.91 1.44
C ALA A 8 13.49 -7.66 0.43
N GLU A 9 14.77 -7.33 0.46
CA GLU A 9 15.87 -7.88 -0.31
C GLU A 9 16.37 -9.23 0.23
N ASP A 10 15.96 -9.64 1.43
CA ASP A 10 16.44 -10.88 2.03
C ASP A 10 15.98 -12.08 1.19
N SER A 11 16.94 -12.94 0.84
CA SER A 11 16.67 -14.16 0.06
C SER A 11 15.83 -15.18 0.84
N ILE A 12 15.74 -15.05 2.16
CA ILE A 12 14.95 -15.93 3.04
C ILE A 12 13.45 -15.61 3.03
N VAL A 13 13.03 -14.44 2.51
CA VAL A 13 11.62 -14.03 2.47
C VAL A 13 10.68 -15.11 1.91
N PRO A 14 10.97 -15.73 0.74
CA PRO A 14 10.09 -16.76 0.19
C PRO A 14 10.03 -18.03 1.05
N GLU A 15 11.13 -18.37 1.75
CA GLU A 15 11.19 -19.53 2.63
C GLU A 15 10.36 -19.29 3.90
N ILE A 16 10.46 -18.10 4.50
CA ILE A 16 9.63 -17.73 5.66
C ILE A 16 8.16 -17.66 5.24
N GLU A 17 7.84 -17.08 4.08
CA GLU A 17 6.47 -17.06 3.55
C GLU A 17 5.93 -18.48 3.40
N TYR A 18 6.70 -19.37 2.76
CA TYR A 18 6.34 -20.77 2.59
C TYR A 18 6.10 -21.47 3.94
N TYR A 19 7.02 -21.30 4.89
CA TYR A 19 6.93 -21.91 6.21
C TYR A 19 5.71 -21.39 7.00
N MET A 20 5.45 -20.08 6.95
CA MET A 20 4.27 -19.48 7.59
C MET A 20 2.96 -19.95 6.95
N ARG A 21 2.87 -20.03 5.62
CA ARG A 21 1.69 -20.56 4.92
C ARG A 21 1.46 -22.04 5.24
N ARG A 22 2.54 -22.80 5.38
CA ARG A 22 2.48 -24.25 5.59
C ARG A 22 2.18 -24.63 7.05
N TYR A 23 2.73 -23.92 8.03
CA TYR A 23 2.76 -24.36 9.42
C TYR A 23 2.17 -23.35 10.43
N PHE A 24 2.29 -22.05 10.18
CA PHE A 24 1.90 -20.99 11.14
C PHE A 24 0.72 -20.14 10.64
N SER A 25 0.00 -20.67 9.65
CA SER A 25 -1.27 -20.22 9.10
C SER A 25 -1.33 -18.76 8.62
N MET A 26 -0.44 -18.40 7.71
CA MET A 26 -0.66 -17.25 6.81
C MET A 26 -1.58 -17.68 5.64
N GLY A 27 -2.87 -17.37 5.71
CA GLY A 27 -3.83 -17.65 4.65
C GLY A 27 -3.89 -16.58 3.56
N ASP A 28 -4.62 -16.86 2.48
CA ASP A 28 -4.84 -15.89 1.39
C ASP A 28 -5.86 -14.79 1.74
N LEU A 29 -6.78 -15.05 2.66
CA LEU A 29 -7.87 -14.13 3.04
C LEU A 29 -7.89 -13.78 4.53
N PHE A 30 -7.32 -14.64 5.38
CA PHE A 30 -7.35 -14.49 6.83
C PHE A 30 -5.97 -14.83 7.41
N ALA A 31 -5.73 -14.39 8.63
CA ALA A 31 -4.74 -15.05 9.47
C ALA A 31 -5.35 -16.38 10.00
N VAL A 32 -4.62 -17.01 10.92
CA VAL A 32 -4.83 -18.35 11.46
C VAL A 32 -6.29 -18.65 11.82
N LYS A 33 -6.86 -19.77 11.32
CA LYS A 33 -8.08 -20.35 11.90
C LYS A 33 -7.76 -20.83 13.30
N LEU A 34 -8.46 -20.31 14.29
CA LEU A 34 -8.25 -20.70 15.68
C LEU A 34 -8.88 -22.08 15.91
N PRO A 35 -8.14 -23.04 16.50
CA PRO A 35 -8.66 -24.38 16.73
C PRO A 35 -9.75 -24.40 17.79
N GLU A 36 -9.68 -23.48 18.75
CA GLU A 36 -10.58 -23.40 19.91
C GLU A 36 -10.81 -21.94 20.29
N MET A 37 -11.90 -21.70 21.01
CA MET A 37 -12.12 -20.44 21.70
C MET A 37 -11.27 -20.38 22.96
N GLU A 38 -10.56 -19.27 23.17
CA GLU A 38 -9.80 -19.04 24.40
C GLU A 38 -10.71 -18.98 25.65
N ASP A 39 -11.97 -18.56 25.48
CA ASP A 39 -12.98 -18.51 26.54
C ASP A 39 -14.12 -19.49 26.24
N ALA A 40 -14.24 -20.54 27.06
CA ALA A 40 -15.25 -21.58 26.89
C ALA A 40 -16.68 -21.12 27.17
N VAL A 41 -16.88 -20.10 28.03
CA VAL A 41 -18.21 -19.56 28.33
C VAL A 41 -18.68 -18.69 27.18
N LEU A 42 -17.81 -17.81 26.69
CA LEU A 42 -18.07 -16.97 25.54
C LEU A 42 -18.24 -17.81 24.27
N GLY A 43 -17.46 -18.89 24.12
CA GLY A 43 -17.59 -19.84 23.02
C GLY A 43 -18.99 -20.45 22.94
N LYS A 44 -19.52 -20.98 24.04
CA LYS A 44 -20.90 -21.52 24.09
C LYS A 44 -21.95 -20.48 23.75
N LEU A 45 -21.78 -19.26 24.24
CA LEU A 45 -22.70 -18.16 23.94
C LEU A 45 -22.68 -17.83 22.45
N GLN A 46 -21.50 -17.74 21.85
CA GLN A 46 -21.34 -17.48 20.42
C GLN A 46 -21.90 -18.64 19.57
N GLU A 47 -21.67 -19.90 19.94
CA GLU A 47 -22.29 -21.06 19.28
C GLU A 47 -23.82 -21.01 19.35
N GLN A 48 -24.38 -20.60 20.49
CA GLN A 48 -25.83 -20.44 20.64
C GLN A 48 -26.36 -19.37 19.68
N TYR A 49 -25.69 -18.21 19.56
CA TYR A 49 -26.08 -17.16 18.61
C TYR A 49 -25.87 -17.57 17.15
N ALA A 50 -24.82 -18.32 16.86
CA ALA A 50 -24.50 -18.79 15.52
C ALA A 50 -25.37 -19.97 15.06
N GLY A 51 -26.04 -20.66 15.99
CA GLY A 51 -26.84 -21.87 15.72
C GLY A 51 -26.01 -23.04 15.18
N SER A 52 -24.69 -22.98 15.32
CA SER A 52 -23.72 -23.94 14.78
C SER A 52 -22.38 -23.78 15.50
N PRO A 53 -21.46 -24.77 15.41
CA PRO A 53 -20.09 -24.56 15.83
C PRO A 53 -19.50 -23.33 15.15
N ILE A 54 -18.81 -22.49 15.93
CA ILE A 54 -18.23 -21.23 15.45
C ILE A 54 -16.92 -21.46 14.71
N ASP A 55 -16.76 -20.76 13.59
CA ASP A 55 -15.49 -20.62 12.90
C ASP A 55 -14.85 -19.29 13.29
N LEU A 56 -13.80 -19.35 14.10
CA LEU A 56 -13.07 -18.16 14.55
C LEU A 56 -11.72 -18.04 13.83
N TYR A 57 -11.44 -16.85 13.34
CA TYR A 57 -10.20 -16.53 12.63
C TYR A 57 -9.49 -15.38 13.32
N TYR A 58 -8.18 -15.49 13.49
CA TYR A 58 -7.33 -14.33 13.76
C TYR A 58 -7.14 -13.55 12.45
N VAL A 59 -7.20 -12.21 12.46
CA VAL A 59 -7.29 -11.41 11.22
C VAL A 59 -6.28 -10.26 11.09
N ASN A 60 -5.41 -10.02 12.09
CA ASN A 60 -4.43 -8.91 12.07
C ASN A 60 -3.12 -9.20 12.83
N GLN A 61 -2.46 -10.32 12.49
CA GLN A 61 -1.22 -10.76 13.14
C GLN A 61 0.06 -10.13 12.57
N ALA A 62 0.28 -10.25 11.26
CA ALA A 62 1.56 -9.97 10.61
C ALA A 62 1.43 -9.10 9.35
N GLU A 63 0.24 -8.52 9.14
CA GLU A 63 -0.16 -7.77 7.95
C GLU A 63 0.78 -6.62 7.64
N ARG A 64 1.21 -5.85 8.64
CA ARG A 64 2.09 -4.69 8.40
C ARG A 64 3.43 -5.11 7.78
N ILE A 65 4.00 -6.22 8.26
CA ILE A 65 5.34 -6.69 7.88
C ILE A 65 5.27 -7.23 6.46
N TRP A 66 4.33 -8.15 6.22
CA TRP A 66 4.15 -8.76 4.91
C TRP A 66 3.68 -7.76 3.84
N HIS A 67 2.76 -6.86 4.19
CA HIS A 67 2.35 -5.78 3.29
C HIS A 67 3.57 -4.95 2.83
N ARG A 68 4.42 -4.51 3.77
CA ARG A 68 5.62 -3.73 3.46
C ARG A 68 6.60 -4.52 2.60
N VAL A 69 6.94 -5.75 3.01
CA VAL A 69 7.90 -6.61 2.31
C VAL A 69 7.44 -6.90 0.89
N TRP A 70 6.19 -7.33 0.69
CA TRP A 70 5.64 -7.59 -0.64
C TRP A 70 5.59 -6.33 -1.49
N SER A 71 5.23 -5.18 -0.91
CA SER A 71 5.22 -3.89 -1.61
C SER A 71 6.61 -3.54 -2.17
N LEU A 72 7.65 -3.65 -1.33
CA LEU A 72 9.03 -3.34 -1.73
C LEU A 72 9.59 -4.32 -2.76
N ARG A 73 9.17 -5.58 -2.70
CA ARG A 73 9.54 -6.63 -3.68
C ARG A 73 8.79 -6.54 -5.00
N GLY A 74 7.80 -5.63 -5.13
CA GLY A 74 6.93 -5.55 -6.29
C GLY A 74 5.86 -6.65 -6.35
N GLU A 75 5.68 -7.43 -5.27
CA GLU A 75 4.65 -8.46 -5.13
C GLU A 75 3.28 -7.83 -4.76
N ARG A 76 2.89 -6.83 -5.54
CA ARG A 76 1.80 -5.89 -5.24
C ARG A 76 0.45 -6.55 -4.99
N GLU A 77 0.12 -7.60 -5.74
CA GLU A 77 -1.15 -8.32 -5.56
C GLU A 77 -1.25 -8.97 -4.20
N LYS A 78 -0.15 -9.54 -3.68
CA LYS A 78 -0.12 -10.12 -2.34
C LYS A 78 -0.33 -9.04 -1.28
N ALA A 79 0.39 -7.92 -1.40
CA ALA A 79 0.26 -6.78 -0.49
C ALA A 79 -1.17 -6.23 -0.47
N LEU A 80 -1.76 -5.95 -1.63
CA LEU A 80 -3.12 -5.41 -1.71
C LEU A 80 -4.19 -6.38 -1.22
N ARG A 81 -4.05 -7.68 -1.53
CA ARG A 81 -4.97 -8.70 -1.01
C ARG A 81 -4.99 -8.69 0.51
N TYR A 82 -3.83 -8.57 1.14
CA TYR A 82 -3.71 -8.52 2.60
C TYR A 82 -4.29 -7.23 3.19
N PHE A 83 -4.00 -6.08 2.56
CA PHE A 83 -4.58 -4.79 2.96
C PHE A 83 -6.11 -4.81 2.92
N TYR A 84 -6.70 -5.22 1.79
CA TYR A 84 -8.16 -5.26 1.65
C TYR A 84 -8.81 -6.31 2.54
N SER A 85 -8.18 -7.47 2.75
CA SER A 85 -8.67 -8.49 3.67
C SER A 85 -8.69 -7.97 5.11
N THR A 86 -7.65 -7.26 5.54
CA THR A 86 -7.61 -6.64 6.88
C THR A 86 -8.71 -5.59 7.03
N MET A 87 -8.89 -4.72 6.03
CA MET A 87 -9.97 -3.73 6.03
C MET A 87 -11.36 -4.37 6.08
N ALA A 88 -11.58 -5.46 5.34
CA ALA A 88 -12.88 -6.11 5.26
C ALA A 88 -13.23 -6.94 6.50
N PHE A 89 -12.26 -7.64 7.07
CA PHE A 89 -12.52 -8.67 8.09
C PHE A 89 -11.99 -8.33 9.48
N SER A 90 -11.11 -7.34 9.60
CA SER A 90 -10.55 -6.90 10.88
C SER A 90 -11.12 -5.56 11.33
N THR A 91 -12.00 -4.90 10.56
CA THR A 91 -12.52 -3.57 10.89
C THR A 91 -14.04 -3.59 11.03
N THR A 92 -14.58 -3.00 12.09
CA THR A 92 -16.03 -2.82 12.26
C THR A 92 -16.57 -1.79 11.29
N LEU A 93 -17.72 -2.07 10.68
CA LEU A 93 -18.31 -1.20 9.64
C LEU A 93 -18.84 0.14 10.16
N ASP A 94 -19.25 0.20 11.43
CA ASP A 94 -19.91 1.36 12.04
C ASP A 94 -18.95 2.34 12.73
N THR A 95 -17.92 1.81 13.39
CA THR A 95 -16.98 2.60 14.20
C THR A 95 -15.55 2.59 13.69
N LEU A 96 -15.27 1.82 12.62
CA LEU A 96 -13.95 1.69 12.02
C LEU A 96 -12.83 1.27 13.00
N HIS A 97 -13.20 0.60 14.10
CA HIS A 97 -12.24 0.00 15.01
C HIS A 97 -11.76 -1.34 14.49
N VAL A 98 -10.50 -1.66 14.77
CA VAL A 98 -9.90 -2.93 14.43
C VAL A 98 -10.09 -3.96 15.55
N HIS A 99 -10.47 -5.18 15.18
CA HIS A 99 -10.60 -6.36 16.06
C HIS A 99 -9.65 -7.45 15.62
N GLU A 100 -9.17 -8.25 16.57
CA GLU A 100 -8.23 -9.34 16.27
C GLU A 100 -8.90 -10.58 15.68
N ARG A 101 -10.20 -10.75 15.92
CA ARG A 101 -10.90 -12.00 15.67
C ARG A 101 -12.17 -11.78 14.87
N TYR A 102 -12.36 -12.60 13.85
CA TYR A 102 -13.50 -12.56 12.94
C TYR A 102 -14.24 -13.89 12.96
N CYS A 103 -15.57 -13.81 12.98
CA CYS A 103 -16.47 -14.96 12.86
C CYS A 103 -17.43 -14.74 11.69
N PRO A 104 -17.35 -15.50 10.59
CA PRO A 104 -18.26 -15.35 9.45
C PRO A 104 -19.73 -15.55 9.80
N GLN A 105 -20.03 -16.41 10.77
CA GLN A 105 -21.39 -16.65 11.27
C GLN A 105 -21.95 -15.44 12.03
N LEU A 106 -21.08 -14.67 12.67
CA LEU A 106 -21.43 -13.54 13.52
C LEU A 106 -20.62 -12.30 13.10
N PRO A 107 -20.91 -11.70 11.92
CA PRO A 107 -20.09 -10.61 11.39
C PRO A 107 -20.16 -9.31 12.21
N TRP A 108 -21.19 -9.19 13.07
CA TRP A 108 -21.34 -8.09 14.03
C TRP A 108 -20.67 -8.38 15.38
N LEU A 109 -20.17 -9.59 15.56
CA LEU A 109 -19.38 -9.93 16.72
C LEU A 109 -18.10 -9.09 16.63
N SER A 110 -17.95 -8.20 17.59
CA SER A 110 -16.72 -7.47 17.83
C SER A 110 -16.14 -7.94 19.16
N PRO A 111 -15.75 -9.23 19.25
CA PRO A 111 -15.31 -9.75 20.51
C PRO A 111 -13.92 -9.16 20.71
N TRP A 112 -13.69 -8.52 21.85
CA TRP A 112 -12.40 -7.91 22.20
C TRP A 112 -12.02 -6.63 21.42
N GLN A 113 -12.91 -5.62 21.42
CA GLN A 113 -12.60 -4.27 20.94
C GLN A 113 -12.62 -3.16 22.00
N PRO A 114 -11.84 -2.08 21.78
CA PRO A 114 -11.01 -1.79 20.58
C PRO A 114 -9.56 -2.32 20.63
N ASN A 115 -9.03 -2.86 19.52
CA ASN A 115 -7.60 -3.20 19.38
C ASN A 115 -6.80 -2.02 18.80
N GLY A 116 -6.22 -1.20 19.69
CA GLY A 116 -5.44 -0.03 19.28
C GLY A 116 -4.22 -0.36 18.41
N SER A 117 -3.58 -1.52 18.62
CA SER A 117 -2.42 -1.91 17.82
C SER A 117 -2.80 -2.22 16.37
N GLY A 118 -3.94 -2.86 16.14
CA GLY A 118 -4.50 -3.16 14.83
C GLY A 118 -4.86 -1.89 14.05
N ASN A 119 -5.45 -0.90 14.71
CA ASN A 119 -5.70 0.43 14.11
C ASN A 119 -4.38 1.05 13.61
N GLY A 120 -3.33 1.01 14.44
CA GLY A 120 -2.00 1.48 14.08
C GLY A 120 -1.43 0.79 12.84
N ARG A 121 -1.56 -0.54 12.76
CA ARG A 121 -1.08 -1.34 11.62
C ARG A 121 -1.84 -1.06 10.33
N VAL A 122 -3.17 -0.88 10.39
CA VAL A 122 -3.98 -0.47 9.23
C VAL A 122 -3.55 0.91 8.73
N MET A 123 -3.39 1.88 9.64
CA MET A 123 -2.88 3.21 9.27
C MET A 123 -1.48 3.11 8.65
N GLU A 124 -0.59 2.28 9.21
CA GLU A 124 0.74 2.06 8.65
C GLU A 124 0.70 1.43 7.25
N MET A 125 -0.22 0.49 6.98
CA MET A 125 -0.41 -0.07 5.63
C MET A 125 -0.90 1.00 4.64
N ILE A 126 -1.87 1.83 5.02
CA ILE A 126 -2.35 2.95 4.19
C ILE A 126 -1.19 3.89 3.85
N LEU A 127 -0.40 4.28 4.86
CA LEU A 127 0.78 5.13 4.65
C LEU A 127 1.77 4.43 3.73
N ASN A 128 2.11 3.17 3.98
CA ASN A 128 3.00 2.37 3.14
C ASN A 128 2.53 2.26 1.69
N SER A 129 1.22 2.20 1.42
CA SER A 129 0.69 2.23 0.04
C SER A 129 0.89 3.57 -0.65
N LEU A 130 0.89 4.67 0.12
CA LEU A 130 1.01 6.05 -0.38
C LEU A 130 2.46 6.52 -0.47
N TYR A 131 3.27 6.28 0.55
CA TYR A 131 4.69 6.59 0.58
C TYR A 131 5.49 5.69 1.53
N MET A 132 6.77 5.52 1.25
CA MET A 132 7.75 4.97 2.19
C MET A 132 9.01 5.83 2.13
N LEU A 133 9.61 6.07 3.30
CA LEU A 133 10.89 6.76 3.39
C LEU A 133 11.92 5.77 3.94
N GLU A 134 12.88 5.41 3.09
CA GLU A 134 13.98 4.50 3.42
C GLU A 134 15.29 5.26 3.29
N ASP A 135 15.94 5.49 4.43
CA ASP A 135 17.10 6.37 4.61
C ASP A 135 16.86 7.79 4.09
N ARG A 136 17.17 8.05 2.82
CA ARG A 136 16.97 9.31 2.12
C ARG A 136 16.33 9.11 0.74
N THR A 137 15.75 7.95 0.50
CA THR A 137 15.00 7.62 -0.70
C THR A 137 13.51 7.66 -0.40
N MET A 138 12.80 8.55 -1.08
CA MET A 138 11.34 8.65 -1.00
C MET A 138 10.71 7.73 -2.03
N LYS A 139 9.89 6.78 -1.63
CA LYS A 139 9.10 5.93 -2.53
C LYS A 139 7.66 6.44 -2.50
N LEU A 140 7.15 6.95 -3.60
CA LEU A 140 5.76 7.37 -3.74
C LEU A 140 4.93 6.28 -4.42
N LEU A 141 3.73 6.07 -3.90
CA LEU A 141 2.75 5.10 -4.39
C LEU A 141 3.27 3.66 -4.57
N PRO A 142 4.17 3.14 -3.71
CA PRO A 142 4.82 1.85 -3.96
C PRO A 142 3.82 0.68 -4.00
N CYS A 143 2.65 0.84 -3.38
CA CYS A 143 1.57 -0.14 -3.39
C CYS A 143 0.18 0.52 -3.44
N ALA A 144 0.04 1.64 -4.15
CA ALA A 144 -1.27 2.27 -4.29
C ALA A 144 -2.21 1.40 -5.15
N PRO A 145 -3.48 1.21 -4.75
CA PRO A 145 -4.49 0.57 -5.60
C PRO A 145 -4.64 1.25 -6.96
N ALA A 146 -4.78 0.47 -8.03
CA ALA A 146 -4.68 1.00 -9.41
C ALA A 146 -5.94 1.81 -9.75
N GLU A 147 -7.07 1.39 -9.19
CA GLU A 147 -8.35 2.10 -9.22
C GLU A 147 -8.29 3.48 -8.55
N TRP A 148 -7.30 3.81 -7.73
CA TRP A 148 -7.17 5.17 -7.18
C TRP A 148 -6.57 6.13 -8.22
N LEU A 149 -6.00 5.56 -9.29
CA LEU A 149 -5.43 6.26 -10.43
C LEU A 149 -6.32 6.06 -11.68
N ASP A 150 -7.63 5.86 -11.56
CA ASP A 150 -8.54 5.91 -12.73
C ASP A 150 -8.71 7.36 -13.24
N PRO A 151 -9.06 7.58 -14.53
CA PRO A 151 -9.32 8.92 -15.04
C PRO A 151 -10.37 9.68 -14.21
N GLY A 152 -10.09 10.95 -13.95
CA GLY A 152 -10.90 11.83 -13.10
C GLY A 152 -10.60 11.72 -11.60
N LYS A 153 -9.74 10.79 -11.17
CA LYS A 153 -9.36 10.64 -9.76
C LYS A 153 -8.06 11.36 -9.42
N ARG A 154 -7.88 11.59 -8.12
CA ARG A 154 -6.65 12.15 -7.55
C ARG A 154 -6.32 11.51 -6.21
N ILE A 155 -5.03 11.35 -5.95
CA ILE A 155 -4.47 11.02 -4.64
C ILE A 155 -3.79 12.29 -4.11
N GLU A 156 -4.03 12.61 -2.85
CA GLU A 156 -3.47 13.80 -2.21
C GLU A 156 -3.06 13.49 -0.78
N VAL A 157 -1.80 13.82 -0.45
CA VAL A 157 -1.23 13.72 0.90
C VAL A 157 -0.73 15.11 1.27
N ASN A 158 -1.22 15.62 2.39
CA ASN A 158 -0.97 16.99 2.83
C ASN A 158 -0.23 17.01 4.17
N ARG A 159 0.97 17.58 4.16
CA ARG A 159 1.83 17.84 5.33
C ARG A 159 1.96 16.65 6.28
N VAL A 160 2.17 15.44 5.74
CA VAL A 160 2.43 14.28 6.58
C VAL A 160 3.81 14.44 7.21
N ALA A 161 3.89 14.28 8.53
CA ALA A 161 5.14 14.37 9.25
C ALA A 161 5.98 13.10 8.98
N THR A 162 7.20 13.29 8.49
CA THR A 162 8.23 12.24 8.39
C THR A 162 9.39 12.56 9.33
N TYR A 163 10.31 11.62 9.51
CA TYR A 163 11.51 11.88 10.31
C TYR A 163 12.50 12.86 9.64
N LEU A 164 12.29 13.24 8.37
CA LEU A 164 13.06 14.25 7.65
C LEU A 164 12.32 15.58 7.46
N GLY A 165 11.10 15.70 7.99
CA GLY A 165 10.23 16.87 7.82
C GLY A 165 8.92 16.54 7.12
N GLU A 166 8.19 17.58 6.73
CA GLU A 166 6.87 17.42 6.10
C GLU A 166 6.97 16.95 4.65
N LEU A 167 6.14 15.98 4.28
CA LEU A 167 5.89 15.55 2.91
C LEU A 167 4.48 16.00 2.50
N SER A 168 4.36 16.59 1.31
CA SER A 168 3.07 16.73 0.63
C SER A 168 3.22 16.26 -0.81
N PHE A 169 2.21 15.57 -1.35
CA PHE A 169 2.21 15.23 -2.77
C PHE A 169 0.79 15.05 -3.30
N LYS A 170 0.67 15.19 -4.62
CA LYS A 170 -0.57 15.04 -5.35
C LYS A 170 -0.31 14.30 -6.65
N VAL A 171 -1.16 13.33 -6.94
CA VAL A 171 -1.18 12.62 -8.22
C VAL A 171 -2.56 12.76 -8.82
N ILE A 172 -2.66 13.29 -10.03
CA ILE A 172 -3.92 13.58 -10.72
C ILE A 172 -3.91 12.87 -12.05
N ARG A 173 -4.94 12.05 -12.31
CA ARG A 173 -5.16 11.48 -13.64
C ARG A 173 -6.31 12.22 -14.32
N SER A 174 -5.99 13.20 -15.16
CA SER A 174 -6.99 14.04 -15.86
C SER A 174 -7.66 13.31 -17.02
N SER A 175 -6.97 12.36 -17.66
CA SER A 175 -7.41 11.66 -18.86
C SER A 175 -6.81 10.25 -18.92
N LEU A 176 -7.12 9.50 -19.99
CA LEU A 176 -6.54 8.18 -20.20
C LEU A 176 -5.03 8.24 -20.45
N ASP A 177 -4.57 9.29 -21.13
CA ASP A 177 -3.22 9.45 -21.67
C ASP A 177 -2.33 10.40 -20.87
N THR A 178 -2.85 11.06 -19.83
CA THR A 178 -2.12 12.09 -19.09
C THR A 178 -2.30 11.94 -17.59
N MET A 179 -1.19 12.05 -16.87
CA MET A 179 -1.15 12.13 -15.41
C MET A 179 -0.20 13.24 -14.96
N GLN A 180 -0.49 13.87 -13.83
CA GLN A 180 0.35 14.89 -13.22
C GLN A 180 0.76 14.44 -11.82
N VAL A 181 2.03 14.62 -11.49
CA VAL A 181 2.60 14.33 -10.16
C VAL A 181 3.25 15.61 -9.64
N GLU A 182 2.86 16.01 -8.44
CA GLU A 182 3.43 17.15 -7.72
C GLU A 182 3.86 16.67 -6.34
N ALA A 183 5.05 17.07 -5.88
CA ALA A 183 5.51 16.76 -4.54
C ALA A 183 6.31 17.92 -3.95
N GLN A 184 6.10 18.16 -2.66
CA GLN A 184 6.96 18.94 -1.78
C GLN A 184 7.66 17.95 -0.85
N LEU A 185 8.95 17.76 -1.09
CA LEU A 185 9.75 16.77 -0.40
C LEU A 185 10.29 17.31 0.93
N PRO A 186 10.50 16.44 1.93
CA PRO A 186 11.30 16.77 3.10
C PRO A 186 12.73 17.16 2.73
N ASP A 187 13.44 17.83 3.64
CA ASP A 187 14.83 18.22 3.39
C ASP A 187 15.75 16.98 3.40
N GLY A 188 16.77 17.01 2.54
CA GLY A 188 17.81 15.97 2.53
C GLY A 188 17.45 14.67 1.82
N ILE A 189 16.32 14.60 1.11
CA ILE A 189 16.00 13.52 0.18
C ILE A 189 17.04 13.47 -0.95
N GLN A 190 17.59 12.28 -1.20
CA GLN A 190 18.64 12.02 -2.19
C GLN A 190 18.11 11.34 -3.45
N ALA A 191 16.99 10.62 -3.34
CA ALA A 191 16.35 9.98 -4.47
C ALA A 191 14.84 9.90 -4.26
N ILE A 192 14.10 9.84 -5.37
CA ILE A 192 12.68 9.54 -5.35
C ILE A 192 12.36 8.44 -6.37
N ASP A 193 11.62 7.44 -5.90
CA ASP A 193 10.99 6.41 -6.72
C ASP A 193 9.49 6.70 -6.78
N VAL A 194 8.89 6.74 -7.96
CA VAL A 194 7.43 6.89 -8.13
C VAL A 194 6.92 5.66 -8.86
N THR A 195 6.01 4.91 -8.24
CA THR A 195 5.40 3.72 -8.84
C THR A 195 3.99 4.04 -9.33
N ILE A 196 3.74 3.88 -10.63
CA ILE A 196 2.46 4.19 -11.30
C ILE A 196 1.92 2.92 -11.95
N VAL A 197 1.11 2.17 -11.19
CA VAL A 197 0.42 0.98 -11.71
C VAL A 197 -0.98 1.35 -12.18
N LEU A 198 -1.24 1.17 -13.47
CA LEU A 198 -2.51 1.51 -14.11
C LEU A 198 -3.27 0.25 -14.53
N LYS A 199 -4.60 0.32 -14.50
CA LYS A 199 -5.45 -0.70 -15.12
C LYS A 199 -5.33 -0.67 -16.65
N ASN A 200 -5.71 -1.77 -17.27
CA ASN A 200 -5.85 -1.93 -18.72
C ASN A 200 -4.54 -1.72 -19.51
N GLY A 201 -3.41 -2.08 -18.90
CA GLY A 201 -2.12 -2.09 -19.59
C GLY A 201 -1.64 -0.73 -20.08
N TYR A 202 -1.96 0.36 -19.38
CA TYR A 202 -1.36 1.65 -19.68
C TYR A 202 0.02 1.75 -19.05
N ALA A 203 1.00 2.20 -19.83
CA ALA A 203 2.39 2.39 -19.40
C ALA A 203 2.84 3.83 -19.60
N ILE A 204 3.87 4.23 -18.85
CA ILE A 204 4.51 5.54 -18.98
C ILE A 204 5.34 5.55 -20.26
N ARG A 205 5.08 6.52 -21.14
CA ARG A 205 5.83 6.70 -22.40
C ARG A 205 6.79 7.86 -22.32
N LYS A 206 6.40 8.93 -21.63
CA LYS A 206 7.20 10.15 -21.55
C LYS A 206 6.97 10.87 -20.23
N VAL A 207 8.02 11.51 -19.74
CA VAL A 207 8.00 12.36 -18.56
C VAL A 207 8.40 13.77 -19.00
N HIS A 208 7.63 14.76 -18.56
CA HIS A 208 7.91 16.18 -18.76
C HIS A 208 8.00 16.84 -17.40
N MET A 209 9.11 17.53 -17.09
CA MET A 209 9.18 18.30 -15.86
C MET A 209 8.47 19.64 -16.06
N LEU A 210 7.87 20.14 -14.99
CA LEU A 210 7.13 21.41 -14.99
C LEU A 210 7.87 22.37 -14.05
N TYR A 211 9.07 22.81 -14.45
CA TYR A 211 9.85 23.82 -13.73
C TYR A 211 9.80 25.17 -14.48
N GLY A 212 9.47 26.26 -13.78
CA GLY A 212 9.45 27.62 -14.35
C GLY A 212 8.26 27.94 -15.27
N GLU A 213 8.22 29.17 -15.79
CA GLU A 213 7.17 29.71 -16.68
C GLU A 213 7.25 29.22 -18.14
N ASP A 214 8.20 28.34 -18.48
CA ASP A 214 8.40 27.88 -19.86
C ASP A 214 7.40 26.77 -20.24
N HIS A 215 6.20 27.24 -20.56
CA HIS A 215 5.20 26.48 -21.28
C HIS A 215 5.73 26.05 -22.66
N ILE A 216 5.70 24.73 -22.89
CA ILE A 216 5.57 24.12 -24.22
C ILE A 216 6.76 24.40 -25.16
N ARG A 217 7.79 23.56 -25.09
CA ARG A 217 8.58 23.23 -26.28
C ARG A 217 8.55 21.73 -26.51
N ASP A 218 8.00 21.35 -27.65
CA ASP A 218 8.10 20.01 -28.21
C ASP A 218 9.58 19.61 -28.28
N GLY A 219 9.93 18.62 -27.47
CA GLY A 219 11.29 18.11 -27.36
C GLY A 219 11.48 17.51 -25.97
N GLN A 220 12.37 16.54 -25.82
CA GLN A 220 12.74 16.04 -24.49
C GLN A 220 13.21 17.21 -23.62
N ASP A 221 12.69 17.27 -22.40
CA ASP A 221 13.09 18.26 -21.41
C ASP A 221 14.57 18.03 -21.05
N PRO A 222 15.49 18.97 -21.34
CA PRO A 222 16.91 18.80 -21.10
C PRO A 222 17.28 18.66 -19.61
N GLU A 223 16.34 18.90 -18.68
CA GLU A 223 16.55 18.74 -17.24
C GLU A 223 16.17 17.36 -16.67
N TRP A 224 15.50 16.47 -17.42
CA TRP A 224 15.12 15.16 -16.88
C TRP A 224 16.33 14.21 -16.82
N LYS A 225 16.80 13.92 -15.60
CA LYS A 225 17.90 12.98 -15.33
C LYS A 225 17.45 11.65 -14.71
N GLY A 226 16.15 11.35 -14.80
CA GLY A 226 15.58 10.13 -14.24
C GLY A 226 15.68 8.92 -15.17
N THR A 227 15.18 7.79 -14.70
CA THR A 227 14.98 6.58 -15.51
C THR A 227 13.53 6.11 -15.41
N ILE A 228 13.07 5.44 -16.48
CA ILE A 228 11.78 4.76 -16.52
C ILE A 228 12.07 3.26 -16.62
N SER A 229 11.45 2.46 -15.76
CA SER A 229 11.50 1.00 -15.81
C SER A 229 10.09 0.45 -15.54
N GLY A 230 9.38 0.12 -16.62
CA GLY A 230 7.98 -0.32 -16.55
C GLY A 230 7.08 0.75 -15.93
N ASP A 231 6.53 0.43 -14.76
CA ASP A 231 5.67 1.27 -13.93
C ASP A 231 6.43 2.21 -12.99
N LYS A 232 7.77 2.14 -12.96
CA LYS A 232 8.60 2.89 -12.01
C LYS A 232 9.35 4.03 -12.67
N LEU A 233 9.33 5.17 -12.00
CA LEU A 233 10.18 6.33 -12.28
C LEU A 233 11.19 6.46 -11.16
N HIS A 234 12.46 6.61 -11.50
CA HIS A 234 13.52 6.91 -10.53
C HIS A 234 14.13 8.27 -10.84
N PHE A 235 14.29 9.12 -9.83
CA PHE A 235 14.94 10.42 -9.96
C PHE A 235 16.02 10.60 -8.88
N PRO A 236 17.29 10.70 -9.26
CA PRO A 236 18.36 11.04 -8.33
C PRO A 236 18.41 12.55 -8.09
N ASN A 237 18.78 12.94 -6.87
CA ASN A 237 18.97 14.33 -6.44
C ASN A 237 17.78 15.27 -6.77
N PRO A 238 16.54 14.94 -6.33
CA PRO A 238 15.38 15.74 -6.69
C PRO A 238 15.44 17.14 -6.07
N LYS A 239 14.90 18.13 -6.80
CA LYS A 239 14.57 19.44 -6.22
C LYS A 239 13.50 19.23 -5.14
N ARG A 240 13.49 20.11 -4.12
CA ARG A 240 12.52 20.04 -3.02
C ARG A 240 11.07 20.12 -3.52
N GLU A 241 10.83 20.96 -4.52
CA GLU A 241 9.58 20.97 -5.27
C GLU A 241 9.77 20.15 -6.55
N LEU A 242 8.85 19.22 -6.77
CA LEU A 242 8.81 18.33 -7.91
C LEU A 242 7.46 18.51 -8.59
N LYS A 243 7.46 18.82 -9.88
CA LYS A 243 6.24 18.87 -10.70
C LYS A 243 6.54 18.20 -12.03
N MET A 244 5.72 17.25 -12.41
CA MET A 244 5.88 16.52 -13.67
C MET A 244 4.54 16.16 -14.29
N ARG A 245 4.54 16.05 -15.62
CA ARG A 245 3.47 15.49 -16.42
C ARG A 245 3.96 14.19 -17.07
N LEU A 246 3.18 13.13 -16.92
CA LEU A 246 3.40 11.82 -17.51
C LEU A 246 2.47 11.67 -18.71
N GLN A 247 3.04 11.28 -19.85
CA GLN A 247 2.29 10.83 -21.01
C GLN A 247 2.20 9.30 -20.96
N LEU A 248 0.98 8.80 -21.09
CA LEU A 248 0.61 7.40 -20.96
C LEU A 248 0.09 6.87 -22.29
N SER A 249 0.30 5.59 -22.58
CA SER A 249 -0.39 4.91 -23.67
C SER A 249 -0.68 3.46 -23.28
N ALA A 250 -1.63 2.84 -23.97
CA ALA A 250 -1.77 1.39 -23.90
C ALA A 250 -0.47 0.70 -24.34
N GLU A 251 -0.19 -0.45 -23.74
CA GLU A 251 0.81 -1.40 -24.20
C GLU A 251 0.37 -1.97 -25.57
N GLU A 252 1.34 -2.19 -26.46
CA GLU A 252 1.05 -2.70 -27.81
C GLU A 252 0.42 -4.09 -27.71
N GLY A 253 -0.77 -4.27 -28.30
CA GLY A 253 -1.48 -5.56 -28.35
C GLY A 253 -2.75 -5.70 -27.50
N MET A 254 -3.23 -4.63 -26.84
CA MET A 254 -4.46 -4.64 -26.04
C MET A 254 -5.53 -3.60 -26.46
N ALA A 255 -5.55 -3.23 -27.75
CA ALA A 255 -6.62 -2.40 -28.34
C ALA A 255 -7.81 -3.25 -28.79
#